data_AF-A0AAV0XSN2-F1
#
_entry.id   AF-A0AAV0XSN2-F1
#
_cell.length_a   1.000
_cell.length_b   1.000
_cell.length_c   1.000
_cell.angle_alpha   90.00
_cell.angle_beta   90.00
_cell.angle_gamma   90.00
#
_symmetry.space_group_name_H-M   'P 1'
#
loop_
_entity.id
_entity.type
_entity.pdbx_description
1 polymer ?
#
loop_
_entity_poly.entity_id
_entity_poly.type
_entity_poly.pdbx_seq_one_letter_code
_entity_poly.pdbx_strand_id
1 'polypeptide(L)'
;MVWAGICARTIVGPYFFENEKVNGTTYLDMLQNIKIELAESPVFAGHQMTLQQDGAPAHFSVQVRTFLNENFPGWIGRAAE
;
A
#
# COMPACT_ATOMS: atom_id res chain seq x y z
N MET A 1 -3.34 -12.47 8.53
CA MET A 1 -2.60 -11.21 8.80
C MET A 1 -3.50 -10.05 8.40
N VAL A 2 -3.33 -8.85 8.95
CA VAL A 2 -4.14 -7.68 8.60
C VAL A 2 -3.22 -6.53 8.21
N TRP A 3 -3.64 -5.76 7.21
CA TRP A 3 -3.01 -4.48 6.86
C TRP A 3 -4.02 -3.36 7.11
N ALA A 4 -3.53 -2.23 7.61
CA ALA A 4 -4.29 -0.99 7.69
C ALA A 4 -3.33 0.19 7.50
N GLY A 5 -3.80 1.21 6.77
CA GLY A 5 -3.13 2.50 6.66
C GLY A 5 -3.75 3.50 7.63
N ILE A 6 -2.97 4.48 8.08
CA ILE A 6 -3.49 5.60 8.89
C ILE A 6 -2.95 6.91 8.34
N CYS A 7 -3.82 7.93 8.32
CA CYS A 7 -3.43 9.31 8.09
C CYS A 7 -4.22 10.24 9.02
N ALA A 8 -3.91 11.54 8.99
CA ALA A 8 -4.57 12.54 9.85
C ALA A 8 -6.10 12.61 9.68
N ARG A 9 -6.64 12.14 8.56
CA ARG A 9 -8.09 12.20 8.26
C ARG A 9 -8.84 10.97 8.74
N THR A 10 -8.29 9.78 8.50
CA THR A 10 -8.95 8.51 8.79
C THR A 10 -7.97 7.34 8.70
N ILE A 11 -8.44 6.17 9.11
CA ILE A 11 -7.86 4.87 8.80
C ILE A 11 -8.31 4.45 7.38
N VAL A 12 -7.42 3.77 6.67
CA VAL A 12 -7.60 3.17 5.33
C VAL A 12 -7.49 1.65 5.45
N GLY A 13 -8.37 0.89 4.79
CA GLY A 13 -8.58 -0.53 5.06
C GLY A 13 -9.58 -0.76 6.21
N PRO A 14 -9.50 -1.88 6.98
CA PRO A 14 -8.46 -2.93 6.97
C PRO A 14 -8.58 -3.93 5.82
N TYR A 15 -7.43 -4.43 5.35
CA TYR A 15 -7.35 -5.54 4.40
C TYR A 15 -6.94 -6.83 5.12
N PHE A 16 -7.72 -7.90 4.94
CA PHE A 16 -7.48 -9.19 5.57
C PHE A 16 -6.86 -10.18 4.58
N PHE A 17 -5.68 -10.69 4.92
CA PHE A 17 -5.06 -11.80 4.20
C PHE A 17 -5.66 -13.12 4.72
N GLU A 18 -6.70 -13.62 4.04
CA GLU A 18 -7.47 -14.80 4.43
C GLU A 18 -6.65 -16.10 4.26
N ASN A 19 -5.88 -16.44 5.29
CA ASN A 19 -4.99 -17.62 5.36
C ASN A 19 -3.77 -17.61 4.43
N GLU A 20 -3.53 -16.50 3.74
CA GLU A 20 -2.35 -16.34 2.90
C GLU A 20 -1.17 -15.74 3.66
N LYS A 21 0.05 -16.19 3.31
CA LYS A 21 1.27 -15.54 3.78
C LYS A 21 1.45 -14.23 3.02
N VAL A 22 1.83 -13.18 3.74
CA VAL A 22 2.23 -11.92 3.10
C VAL A 22 3.57 -12.12 2.40
N ASN A 23 3.54 -11.98 1.08
CA ASN A 23 4.69 -12.01 0.20
C ASN A 23 4.52 -10.89 -0.86
N GLY A 24 5.45 -10.74 -1.79
CA GLY A 24 5.38 -9.66 -2.79
C GLY A 24 4.11 -9.68 -3.65
N THR A 25 3.57 -10.86 -3.96
CA THR A 25 2.34 -11.00 -4.74
C THR A 25 1.12 -10.61 -3.92
N THR A 26 0.91 -11.25 -2.78
CA THR A 26 -0.28 -10.97 -1.95
C THR A 26 -0.27 -9.53 -1.44
N TYR A 27 0.91 -8.97 -1.18
CA TYR A 27 1.05 -7.55 -0.82
C TYR A 27 0.69 -6.62 -1.99
N LEU A 28 1.07 -6.95 -3.22
CA LEU A 28 0.68 -6.18 -4.39
C LEU A 28 -0.83 -6.21 -4.62
N ASP A 29 -1.45 -7.38 -4.49
CA ASP A 29 -2.90 -7.53 -4.65
C ASP A 29 -3.65 -6.66 -3.63
N MET A 30 -3.19 -6.65 -2.38
CA MET A 30 -3.68 -5.72 -1.36
C MET A 30 -3.50 -4.26 -1.78
N LEU A 31 -2.31 -3.85 -2.23
CA LEU A 31 -2.04 -2.45 -2.63
C LEU A 31 -2.93 -2.00 -3.80
N GLN A 32 -3.24 -2.88 -4.74
CA GLN A 32 -4.15 -2.60 -5.85
C GLN A 32 -5.58 -2.35 -5.34
N ASN A 33 -6.06 -3.17 -4.42
CA ASN A 33 -7.36 -2.97 -3.78
C ASN A 33 -7.43 -1.64 -3.03
N ILE A 34 -6.40 -1.33 -2.22
CA ILE A 34 -6.31 -0.06 -1.50
C ILE A 34 -6.28 1.14 -2.45
N LYS A 35 -5.62 1.01 -3.61
CA LYS A 35 -5.59 2.10 -4.60
C LYS A 35 -6.99 2.40 -5.16
N ILE A 36 -7.81 1.38 -5.39
CA ILE A 36 -9.21 1.53 -5.82
C ILE A 36 -10.02 2.20 -4.71
N GLU A 37 -9.93 1.72 -3.47
CA GLU A 37 -10.63 2.32 -2.32
C GLU A 37 -10.29 3.80 -2.14
N LEU A 38 -9.01 4.18 -2.28
CA LEU A 38 -8.59 5.57 -2.20
C LEU A 38 -9.13 6.43 -3.35
N ALA A 39 -9.25 5.87 -4.56
CA ALA A 39 -9.79 6.59 -5.71
C ALA A 39 -11.30 6.83 -5.59
N GLU A 40 -12.03 5.88 -5.02
CA GLU A 40 -13.49 5.95 -4.83
C GLU A 40 -13.90 6.70 -3.55
N SER A 41 -12.97 6.85 -2.60
CA SER A 41 -13.24 7.54 -1.34
C SER A 41 -13.48 9.04 -1.55
N PRO A 42 -14.62 9.61 -1.09
CA PRO A 42 -14.85 11.05 -1.13
C PRO A 42 -13.82 11.88 -0.37
N VAL A 43 -13.10 11.25 0.59
CA VAL A 43 -12.08 11.90 1.42
C VAL A 43 -10.76 12.06 0.66
N PHE A 44 -10.44 11.10 -0.23
CA PHE A 44 -9.13 10.98 -0.86
C PHE A 44 -9.18 11.16 -2.38
N ALA A 45 -10.34 11.07 -3.01
CA ALA A 45 -10.52 11.27 -4.44
C ALA A 45 -9.89 12.61 -4.88
N GLY A 46 -9.10 12.55 -5.95
CA GLY A 46 -8.36 13.71 -6.48
C GLY A 46 -7.13 14.13 -5.70
N HIS A 47 -6.83 13.53 -4.54
CA HIS A 47 -5.62 13.84 -3.77
C HIS A 47 -4.47 12.91 -4.18
N GLN A 48 -3.27 13.48 -4.31
CA GLN A 48 -2.05 12.68 -4.42
C GLN A 48 -1.61 12.24 -3.02
N MET A 49 -1.56 10.92 -2.81
CA MET A 49 -1.18 10.30 -1.55
C MET A 49 0.24 9.75 -1.63
N THR A 50 1.03 9.98 -0.58
CA THR A 50 2.34 9.33 -0.39
C THR A 50 2.17 8.15 0.56
N LEU A 51 2.59 6.96 0.13
CA LEU A 51 2.59 5.77 0.99
C LEU A 51 3.89 5.71 1.79
N GLN A 52 3.80 5.41 3.08
CA GLN A 52 4.96 5.08 3.92
C GLN A 52 4.79 3.68 4.50
N GLN A 53 5.82 2.85 4.38
CA GLN A 53 5.86 1.48 4.90
C GLN A 53 7.23 1.16 5.51
N ASP A 54 7.33 0.05 6.24
CA ASP A 54 8.58 -0.42 6.85
C ASP A 54 9.44 -1.23 5.85
N GLY A 55 10.54 -1.81 6.34
CA GLY A 55 11.45 -2.65 5.56
C GLY A 55 11.10 -4.14 5.54
N ALA A 56 9.82 -4.53 5.55
CA ALA A 56 9.47 -5.95 5.44
C ALA A 56 9.86 -6.54 4.07
N PRO A 57 10.28 -7.83 3.98
CA PRO A 57 10.74 -8.45 2.73
C PRO A 57 9.76 -8.35 1.55
N ALA A 58 8.45 -8.42 1.81
CA ALA A 58 7.42 -8.33 0.77
C ALA A 58 7.46 -6.99 0.01
N HIS A 59 7.90 -5.91 0.66
CA HIS A 59 7.93 -4.55 0.13
C HIS A 59 9.01 -4.35 -0.95
N PHE A 60 10.04 -5.20 -0.96
CA PHE A 60 11.17 -5.09 -1.89
C PHE A 60 10.99 -5.85 -3.21
N SER A 61 9.90 -6.60 -3.37
CA SER A 61 9.62 -7.27 -4.64
C SER A 61 9.57 -6.24 -5.78
N VAL A 62 10.05 -6.63 -6.97
CA VAL A 62 10.13 -5.72 -8.12
C VAL A 62 8.74 -5.21 -8.49
N GLN A 63 7.75 -6.10 -8.53
CA GLN A 63 6.36 -5.77 -8.86
C GLN A 63 5.73 -4.76 -7.87
N VAL A 64 5.98 -4.89 -6.57
CA VAL A 64 5.51 -3.93 -5.57
C VAL A 64 6.15 -2.57 -5.79
N ARG A 65 7.48 -2.52 -5.97
CA ARG A 65 8.18 -1.24 -6.18
C ARG A 65 7.75 -0.56 -7.48
N THR A 66 7.56 -1.32 -8.56
CA THR A 66 7.04 -0.79 -9.83
C THR A 66 5.65 -0.18 -9.63
N PHE A 67 4.74 -0.91 -8.99
CA PHE A 67 3.39 -0.41 -8.71
C PHE A 67 3.41 0.86 -7.85
N LEU A 68 4.25 0.90 -6.81
CA LEU A 68 4.38 2.08 -5.94
C LEU A 68 4.95 3.29 -6.68
N ASN A 69 5.95 3.10 -7.55
CA ASN A 69 6.50 4.17 -8.37
C ASN A 69 5.44 4.79 -9.30
N GLU A 70 4.53 3.97 -9.83
CA GLU A 70 3.48 4.41 -10.75
C GLU A 70 2.29 5.06 -10.01
N ASN A 71 1.90 4.54 -8.84
CA ASN A 71 0.62 4.89 -8.20
C ASN A 71 0.74 5.76 -6.95
N PHE A 72 1.91 5.79 -6.33
CA PHE A 72 2.22 6.51 -5.09
C PHE A 72 3.57 7.23 -5.23
N PRO A 73 3.66 8.27 -6.08
CA PRO A 73 4.91 8.98 -6.32
C PRO A 73 5.47 9.55 -5.00
N GLY A 74 6.76 9.32 -4.77
CA GLY A 74 7.45 9.74 -3.55
C GLY A 74 7.26 8.81 -2.33
N TRP A 75 6.76 7.58 -2.52
CA TRP A 75 6.61 6.61 -1.43
C TRP A 75 7.91 6.39 -0.64
N ILE A 76 7.77 6.16 0.67
CA ILE A 76 8.83 6.00 1.66
C ILE A 76 8.81 4.57 2.19
N GLY A 77 9.98 3.98 2.45
CA GLY A 77 10.09 2.59 2.92
C GLY A 77 11.10 1.75 2.15
N ARG A 78 11.95 2.37 1.33
CA ARG A 78 13.19 1.75 0.88
C ARG A 78 14.09 1.67 2.12
N ALA A 79 14.47 0.47 2.55
CA ALA A 79 15.63 0.37 3.44
C ALA A 79 16.76 1.16 2.78
N ALA A 80 17.46 2.00 3.55
CA ALA A 80 18.63 2.72 3.07
C ALA A 80 19.55 1.69 2.38
N GLU A 81 19.85 1.91 1.10
CA GLU A 81 21.05 1.33 0.51
C GLU A 81 22.28 1.92 1.20
#